data_AF-A0A7R9B8N6-F1
#
_entry.id   AF-A0A7R9B8N6-F1
#
_cell.length_a   1.000
_cell.length_b   1.000
_cell.length_c   1.000
_cell.angle_alpha   90.00
_cell.angle_beta   90.00
_cell.angle_gamma   90.00
#
_symmetry.space_group_name_H-M   'P 1'
#
loop_
_entity.id
_entity.type
_entity.pdbx_description
1 polymer ?
#
loop_
_entity_poly.entity_id
_entity_poly.type
_entity_poly.pdbx_seq_one_letter_code
_entity_poly.pdbx_strand_id
1 'polypeptide(L)'
;SLVRPKVVHSVHYCPATKKVLERRYTDLTSNDAFPSSSVYPTTDEDGNTLETEFGLSVYKDHQTLSIQEMPEKAPAGQLPRSVDVICDNDLVDLCKPGDRVQVVGNYRCLPNKQGSFTSGTFRTILIANNITQLSKESSLAITKEDVKKCKKLAHSKNVEDIFELLSRSLAPSIHGHEYIKKAILCMLLGGVEKVLPNGTRLRGDINVLLIGDPSVAKSQLLRYVLCTAPRAIPTTGRGSSGVGLTAAVTTDQETGERRLEAGAMVLADRGVVCIDEFDKMSDMDRTAIHEVMEQGRVTIAKAGIHASLNARCSVLAAANPVYGRYDQYKTPMENIGLQDSLLSRFDLLFVMLDVVDGEYDRMISDHVVRMHRYRKPGEQDGETLPMGSSVDMLSTYNPDTAEEDDVNTPIYEKYDSLLHGSSRAKS
;
A
#
# COMPACT_ATOMS: atom_id res chain seq x y z
N SER A 1 -0.96 -6.70 -15.07
CA SER A 1 -1.64 -7.33 -16.23
C SER A 1 -1.82 -8.82 -16.00
N LEU A 2 -2.66 -9.48 -16.82
CA LEU A 2 -2.87 -10.93 -16.78
C LEU A 2 -1.57 -11.68 -17.14
N VAL A 3 -1.34 -12.82 -16.50
CA VAL A 3 -0.27 -13.75 -16.86
C VAL A 3 -0.67 -14.49 -18.12
N ARG A 4 0.23 -14.59 -19.10
CA ARG A 4 0.01 -15.33 -20.34
C ARG A 4 1.15 -16.31 -20.60
N PRO A 5 0.86 -17.53 -21.07
CA PRO A 5 1.90 -18.41 -21.55
C PRO A 5 2.44 -17.90 -22.89
N LYS A 6 3.76 -17.93 -23.04
CA LYS A 6 4.49 -17.62 -24.25
C LYS A 6 5.26 -18.86 -24.70
N VAL A 7 5.13 -19.21 -25.98
CA VAL A 7 5.83 -20.37 -26.55
C VAL A 7 7.33 -20.10 -26.67
N VAL A 8 8.15 -21.06 -26.23
CA VAL A 8 9.61 -21.04 -26.39
C VAL A 8 10.05 -22.13 -27.36
N HIS A 9 9.40 -23.29 -27.26
CA HIS A 9 9.76 -24.47 -28.03
C HIS A 9 8.51 -25.29 -28.33
N SER A 10 8.34 -25.69 -29.59
CA SER A 10 7.31 -26.63 -29.98
C SER A 10 7.92 -27.92 -30.52
N VAL A 11 7.25 -29.02 -30.20
CA VAL A 11 7.56 -30.34 -30.68
C VAL A 11 6.43 -30.80 -31.59
N HIS A 12 6.78 -31.23 -32.79
CA HIS A 12 5.85 -31.70 -33.80
C HIS A 12 6.19 -33.14 -34.16
N TYR A 13 5.19 -34.00 -34.24
CA TYR A 13 5.34 -35.39 -34.63
C TYR A 13 4.73 -35.61 -36.01
N CYS A 14 5.44 -36.32 -36.87
CA CYS A 14 4.93 -36.73 -38.18
C CYS A 14 4.56 -38.21 -38.15
N PRO A 15 3.26 -38.58 -38.18
CA PRO A 15 2.84 -39.99 -38.12
C PRO A 15 3.35 -40.84 -39.29
N ALA A 16 3.54 -40.23 -40.46
CA ALA A 16 3.98 -40.92 -41.68
C ALA A 16 5.47 -41.28 -41.67
N THR A 17 6.31 -40.37 -41.18
CA THR A 17 7.78 -40.55 -41.16
C THR A 17 8.30 -41.04 -39.81
N LYS A 18 7.47 -40.99 -38.76
CA LYS A 18 7.81 -41.26 -37.35
C LYS A 18 8.95 -40.37 -36.83
N LYS A 19 9.17 -39.22 -37.47
CA LYS A 19 10.17 -38.23 -37.06
C LYS A 19 9.53 -37.18 -36.18
N VAL A 20 10.32 -36.67 -35.24
CA VAL A 20 9.98 -35.54 -34.40
C VAL A 20 10.72 -34.32 -34.95
N LEU A 21 9.97 -33.26 -35.24
CA LEU A 21 10.47 -31.97 -35.67
C LEU A 21 10.33 -30.97 -34.53
N GLU A 22 11.44 -30.37 -34.15
CA GLU A 22 11.52 -29.40 -33.08
C GLU A 22 11.71 -27.99 -33.65
N ARG A 23 10.95 -27.01 -33.14
CA ARG A 23 11.08 -25.61 -33.53
C ARG A 23 11.22 -24.72 -32.30
N ARG A 24 12.24 -23.87 -32.30
CA ARG A 24 12.44 -22.85 -31.26
C ARG A 24 11.89 -21.51 -31.75
N TYR A 25 11.17 -20.84 -30.86
CA TYR A 25 10.61 -19.52 -31.11
C TYR A 25 11.33 -18.47 -30.29
N THR A 26 11.74 -17.41 -30.97
CA THR A 26 12.42 -16.25 -30.41
C THR A 26 11.70 -14.99 -30.88
N ASP A 27 11.49 -14.05 -29.96
CA ASP A 27 10.87 -12.74 -30.21
C ASP A 27 11.87 -11.62 -29.90
N LEU A 28 11.52 -10.39 -30.26
CA LEU A 28 12.29 -9.21 -29.86
C LEU A 28 12.35 -8.98 -28.33
N THR A 29 11.51 -9.65 -27.54
CA THR A 29 11.57 -9.60 -26.08
C THR A 29 12.48 -10.67 -25.46
N SER A 30 12.92 -11.66 -26.23
CA SER A 30 13.97 -12.61 -25.79
C SER A 30 15.36 -12.06 -26.06
N ASN A 31 16.36 -12.51 -25.30
CA ASN A 31 17.76 -12.07 -25.44
C ASN A 31 18.39 -12.45 -26.79
N ASP A 32 17.79 -13.39 -27.53
CA ASP A 32 18.26 -13.79 -28.85
C ASP A 32 17.94 -12.75 -29.94
N ALA A 33 18.85 -12.64 -30.90
CA ALA A 33 18.89 -11.53 -31.87
C ALA A 33 17.88 -11.66 -33.03
N PHE A 34 17.36 -12.85 -33.32
CA PHE A 34 16.51 -13.09 -34.49
C PHE A 34 15.05 -13.34 -34.11
N PRO A 35 14.10 -12.52 -34.58
CA PRO A 35 12.69 -12.85 -34.45
C PRO A 35 12.33 -13.99 -35.40
N SER A 36 11.83 -15.09 -34.85
CA SER A 36 11.26 -16.20 -35.62
C SER A 36 9.79 -15.93 -35.97
N SER A 37 9.28 -16.54 -37.04
CA SER A 37 7.85 -16.53 -37.31
C SER A 37 7.12 -17.39 -36.28
N SER A 38 6.07 -16.86 -35.65
CA SER A 38 5.22 -17.54 -34.66
C SER A 38 4.26 -18.57 -35.25
N VAL A 39 4.42 -18.92 -36.53
CA VAL A 39 3.56 -19.87 -37.24
C VAL A 39 4.01 -21.29 -36.89
N TYR A 40 3.06 -22.13 -36.45
CA TYR A 40 3.30 -23.56 -36.30
C TYR A 40 3.46 -24.21 -37.69
N PRO A 41 4.54 -24.97 -37.93
CA PRO A 41 4.66 -25.75 -39.14
C PRO A 41 3.55 -26.80 -39.20
N THR A 42 2.78 -26.79 -40.28
CA THR A 42 1.69 -27.74 -40.53
C THR A 42 2.09 -28.87 -41.48
N THR A 43 3.15 -28.65 -42.27
CA THR A 43 3.66 -29.60 -43.27
C THR A 43 5.18 -29.73 -43.17
N ASP A 44 5.69 -30.95 -43.34
CA ASP A 44 7.11 -31.25 -43.51
C ASP A 44 7.62 -30.83 -44.89
N GLU A 45 8.95 -30.86 -45.11
CA GLU A 45 9.59 -30.60 -46.41
C GLU A 45 9.06 -31.53 -47.53
N ASP A 46 8.56 -32.72 -47.16
CA ASP A 46 7.97 -33.71 -48.06
C ASP A 46 6.43 -33.59 -48.20
N GLY A 47 5.81 -32.58 -47.58
CA GLY A 47 4.36 -32.33 -47.65
C GLY A 47 3.50 -33.19 -46.72
N ASN A 48 4.12 -33.94 -45.80
CA ASN A 48 3.39 -34.73 -44.79
C ASN A 48 2.82 -33.85 -43.69
N THR A 49 1.67 -34.25 -43.12
CA THR A 49 1.00 -33.51 -42.04
C THR A 49 1.73 -33.67 -40.70
N LEU A 50 1.97 -32.55 -40.03
CA LEU A 50 2.57 -32.49 -38.70
C LEU A 50 1.51 -32.32 -37.62
N GLU A 51 1.58 -33.14 -36.58
CA GLU A 51 0.77 -33.01 -35.37
C GLU A 51 1.61 -32.36 -34.26
N THR A 52 1.09 -31.29 -33.66
CA THR A 52 1.74 -30.61 -32.53
C THR A 52 1.56 -31.40 -31.24
N GLU A 53 2.66 -31.78 -30.60
CA GLU A 53 2.64 -32.40 -29.27
C GLU A 53 2.77 -31.32 -28.20
N PHE A 54 1.63 -30.88 -27.67
CA PHE A 54 1.58 -29.83 -26.64
C PHE A 54 2.26 -30.25 -25.33
N GLY A 55 2.27 -31.54 -24.99
CA GLY A 55 2.86 -32.04 -23.75
C GLY A 55 4.40 -31.98 -23.70
N LEU A 56 5.06 -32.09 -24.85
CA LEU A 56 6.52 -31.95 -24.98
C LEU A 56 6.94 -30.51 -25.31
N SER A 57 5.99 -29.67 -25.69
CA SER A 57 6.22 -28.25 -25.99
C SER A 57 6.45 -27.46 -24.70
N VAL A 58 7.36 -26.50 -24.76
CA VAL A 58 7.74 -25.68 -23.60
C VAL A 58 7.19 -24.27 -23.73
N TYR A 59 6.46 -23.87 -22.69
CA TYR A 59 5.89 -22.54 -22.53
C TYR A 59 6.55 -21.85 -21.33
N LYS A 60 6.65 -20.52 -21.41
CA LYS A 60 7.08 -19.65 -20.31
C LYS A 60 5.95 -18.73 -19.90
N ASP A 61 5.85 -18.42 -18.62
CA ASP A 61 4.93 -17.38 -18.17
C ASP A 61 5.47 -16.01 -18.53
N HIS A 62 4.61 -15.15 -19.06
CA HIS A 62 4.93 -13.80 -19.50
C HIS A 62 3.91 -12.83 -18.92
N GLN A 63 4.40 -11.79 -18.27
CA GLN A 63 3.59 -10.73 -17.68
C GLN A 63 4.16 -9.37 -18.05
N THR A 64 3.28 -8.43 -18.36
CA THR A 64 3.61 -7.01 -18.52
C THR A 64 3.15 -6.25 -17.29
N LEU A 65 3.99 -5.36 -16.79
CA LEU A 65 3.66 -4.47 -15.68
C LEU A 65 4.15 -3.06 -15.99
N SER A 66 3.45 -2.05 -15.49
CA SER A 66 3.83 -0.65 -15.63
C SER A 66 4.25 -0.11 -14.27
N ILE A 67 5.48 0.37 -14.16
CA ILE A 67 5.98 1.00 -12.93
C ILE A 67 5.85 2.51 -13.08
N GLN A 68 5.43 3.18 -12.03
CA GLN A 68 5.38 4.63 -11.93
C GLN A 68 6.41 5.13 -10.93
N GLU A 69 7.00 6.29 -11.20
CA GLU A 69 7.87 6.98 -10.25
C GLU A 69 7.12 7.26 -8.93
N MET A 70 7.83 7.14 -7.80
CA MET A 70 7.26 7.44 -6.50
C MET A 70 6.86 8.92 -6.44
N PRO A 71 5.59 9.24 -6.11
CA PRO A 71 5.11 10.62 -6.13
C PRO A 71 5.85 11.52 -5.13
N GLU A 72 6.38 10.95 -4.05
CA GLU A 72 7.20 11.64 -3.04
C GLU A 72 8.54 12.17 -3.61
N LYS A 73 9.10 11.50 -4.63
CA LYS A 73 10.37 11.87 -5.26
C LYS A 73 10.18 12.73 -6.52
N ALA A 74 8.95 12.80 -7.04
CA ALA A 74 8.66 13.52 -8.27
C ALA A 74 8.71 15.05 -8.05
N PRO A 75 9.33 15.82 -8.96
CA PRO A 75 9.36 17.28 -8.85
C PRO A 75 7.96 17.87 -8.98
N ALA A 76 7.63 18.78 -8.06
CA ALA A 76 6.32 19.44 -8.04
C ALA A 76 6.03 20.15 -9.38
N GLY A 77 4.87 19.85 -9.96
CA GLY A 77 4.39 20.45 -11.22
C GLY A 77 4.64 19.63 -12.49
N GLN A 78 5.30 18.47 -12.40
CA GLN A 78 5.39 17.51 -13.52
C GLN A 78 4.53 16.28 -13.26
N LEU A 79 4.04 15.67 -14.33
CA LEU A 79 3.35 14.37 -14.26
C LEU A 79 4.40 13.27 -14.02
N PRO A 80 4.21 12.40 -13.00
CA PRO A 80 5.13 11.30 -12.77
C PRO A 80 5.20 10.39 -14.00
N ARG A 81 6.41 10.01 -14.38
CA ARG A 81 6.63 9.19 -15.57
C ARG A 81 6.43 7.71 -15.24
N SER A 82 6.04 6.95 -16.26
CA SER A 82 5.89 5.50 -16.18
C SER A 82 6.86 4.79 -17.12
N VAL A 83 7.19 3.55 -16.77
CA VAL A 83 8.04 2.65 -17.56
C VAL A 83 7.35 1.29 -17.66
N ASP A 84 7.31 0.74 -18.86
CA ASP A 84 6.81 -0.62 -19.11
C ASP A 84 7.91 -1.63 -18.79
N VAL A 85 7.55 -2.64 -18.00
CA VAL A 85 8.42 -3.73 -17.58
C VAL A 85 7.82 -5.05 -18.01
N ILE A 86 8.67 -5.95 -18.50
CA ILE A 86 8.30 -7.32 -18.86
C ILE A 86 8.96 -8.26 -17.85
N CYS A 87 8.15 -9.17 -17.31
CA CYS A 87 8.56 -10.21 -16.38
C CYS A 87 8.27 -11.56 -17.02
N ASP A 88 9.26 -12.44 -16.97
CA ASP A 88 9.20 -13.80 -17.52
C ASP A 88 9.42 -14.82 -16.38
N ASN A 89 8.87 -16.03 -16.55
CA ASN A 89 9.03 -17.18 -15.65
C ASN A 89 8.63 -16.86 -14.19
N ASP A 90 9.48 -17.20 -13.22
CA ASP A 90 9.24 -17.09 -11.78
C ASP A 90 9.13 -15.64 -11.27
N LEU A 91 9.45 -14.65 -12.11
CA LEU A 91 9.29 -13.23 -11.75
C LEU A 91 7.85 -12.74 -11.87
N VAL A 92 6.98 -13.57 -12.43
CA VAL A 92 5.56 -13.28 -12.62
C VAL A 92 4.82 -13.29 -11.28
N ASP A 93 3.89 -12.35 -11.12
CA ASP A 93 3.03 -12.19 -9.93
C ASP A 93 3.79 -11.92 -8.61
N LEU A 94 5.06 -11.50 -8.70
CA LEU A 94 5.86 -11.13 -7.53
C LEU A 94 5.44 -9.80 -6.90
N CYS A 95 4.68 -8.95 -7.57
CA CYS A 95 4.27 -7.63 -7.06
C CYS A 95 2.80 -7.34 -7.33
N LYS A 96 2.14 -6.66 -6.39
CA LYS A 96 0.76 -6.21 -6.54
C LYS A 96 0.72 -4.72 -6.90
N PRO A 97 -0.32 -4.26 -7.62
CA PRO A 97 -0.53 -2.84 -7.82
C PRO A 97 -0.61 -2.10 -6.48
N GLY A 98 0.19 -1.05 -6.32
CA GLY A 98 0.29 -0.26 -5.09
C GLY A 98 1.52 -0.58 -4.24
N ASP A 99 2.22 -1.69 -4.48
CA ASP A 99 3.45 -2.03 -3.77
C ASP A 99 4.63 -1.15 -4.23
N ARG A 100 5.51 -0.78 -3.28
CA ARG A 100 6.79 -0.15 -3.61
C ARG A 100 7.77 -1.22 -4.04
N VAL A 101 8.22 -1.17 -5.29
CA VAL A 101 9.13 -2.16 -5.87
C VAL A 101 10.39 -1.49 -6.44
N GLN A 102 11.49 -2.20 -6.34
CA GLN A 102 12.73 -1.92 -7.03
C GLN A 102 12.94 -3.02 -8.07
N VAL A 103 13.08 -2.63 -9.33
CA VAL A 103 13.27 -3.56 -10.44
C VAL A 103 14.62 -3.30 -11.08
N VAL A 104 15.40 -4.36 -11.22
CA VAL A 104 16.68 -4.35 -11.92
C VAL A 104 16.51 -5.15 -13.20
N GLY A 105 16.86 -4.55 -14.34
CA GLY A 105 16.62 -5.17 -15.63
C GLY A 105 17.34 -4.48 -16.77
N ASN A 106 17.29 -5.12 -17.93
CA ASN A 106 17.91 -4.62 -19.15
C ASN A 106 16.91 -3.74 -19.92
N TYR A 107 17.32 -2.52 -20.24
CA TYR A 107 16.50 -1.61 -21.02
C TYR A 107 16.61 -1.90 -22.52
N ARG A 108 15.48 -2.03 -23.21
CA ARG A 108 15.42 -2.35 -24.64
C ARG A 108 14.37 -1.50 -25.35
N CYS A 109 14.67 -1.08 -26.57
CA CYS A 109 13.71 -0.41 -27.45
C CYS A 109 13.14 -1.41 -28.48
N LEU A 110 11.82 -1.45 -28.58
CA LEU A 110 11.11 -2.22 -29.58
C LEU A 110 10.63 -1.27 -30.70
N PRO A 111 10.99 -1.54 -31.97
CA PRO A 111 10.46 -0.78 -33.09
C PRO A 111 8.99 -1.13 -33.30
N ASN A 112 8.14 -0.10 -33.43
CA ASN A 112 6.76 -0.32 -33.84
C ASN A 112 6.68 -0.38 -35.37
N LYS A 113 6.69 -1.60 -35.91
CA LYS A 113 6.52 -1.85 -37.35
C LYS A 113 5.06 -2.20 -37.63
N GLN A 114 4.35 -1.30 -38.30
CA GLN A 114 3.05 -1.60 -38.90
C GLN A 114 3.26 -1.82 -40.40
N GLY A 115 3.40 -3.10 -40.80
CA GLY A 115 3.70 -3.48 -42.18
C GLY A 115 5.12 -3.08 -42.61
N SER A 116 5.28 -2.64 -43.87
CA SER A 116 6.57 -2.26 -44.45
C SER A 116 7.03 -0.84 -44.07
N PHE A 117 6.20 -0.06 -43.36
CA PHE A 117 6.54 1.27 -42.89
C PHE A 117 6.95 1.22 -41.42
N THR A 118 8.18 1.59 -41.12
CA THR A 118 8.65 1.73 -39.74
C THR A 118 8.37 3.15 -39.28
N SER A 119 7.55 3.32 -38.25
CA SER A 119 7.46 4.61 -37.57
C SER A 119 8.80 4.88 -36.89
N GLY A 120 9.27 6.13 -36.91
CA GLY A 120 10.48 6.55 -36.18
C GLY A 120 10.29 6.59 -34.66
N THR A 121 9.09 6.29 -34.18
CA THR A 121 8.78 6.20 -32.75
C THR A 121 9.04 4.78 -32.24
N PHE A 122 9.91 4.67 -31.24
CA PHE A 122 10.23 3.41 -30.57
C PHE A 122 9.47 3.31 -29.26
N ARG A 123 8.94 2.12 -28.96
CA ARG A 123 8.43 1.80 -27.61
C ARG A 123 9.58 1.31 -26.76
N THR A 124 9.72 1.85 -25.57
CA THR A 124 10.77 1.43 -24.64
C THR A 124 10.19 0.47 -23.61
N ILE A 125 10.93 -0.60 -23.34
CA ILE A 125 10.56 -1.63 -22.38
C ILE A 125 11.78 -1.97 -21.52
N LEU A 126 11.54 -2.41 -20.31
CA LEU A 126 12.57 -2.93 -19.42
C LEU A 126 12.30 -4.41 -19.17
N ILE A 127 13.27 -5.26 -19.49
CA ILE A 127 13.19 -6.71 -19.22
C ILE A 127 13.71 -6.92 -17.81
N ALA A 128 12.82 -7.29 -16.88
CA ALA A 128 13.17 -7.49 -15.48
C ALA A 128 14.06 -8.74 -15.31
N ASN A 129 15.18 -8.57 -14.62
CA ASN A 129 16.04 -9.67 -14.16
C ASN A 129 15.74 -10.01 -12.69
N ASN A 130 15.43 -8.99 -11.89
CA ASN A 130 15.10 -9.15 -10.48
C ASN A 130 14.06 -8.10 -10.04
N ILE A 131 13.15 -8.51 -9.16
CA ILE A 131 12.14 -7.66 -8.55
C ILE A 131 12.28 -7.79 -7.03
N THR A 132 12.73 -6.72 -6.38
CA THR A 132 12.76 -6.61 -4.93
C THR A 132 11.62 -5.72 -4.47
N GLN A 133 10.75 -6.25 -3.62
CA GLN A 133 9.73 -5.43 -2.97
C GLN A 133 10.40 -4.65 -1.83
N LEU A 134 10.33 -3.33 -1.88
CA LEU A 134 10.88 -2.46 -0.83
C LEU A 134 10.00 -2.50 0.43
N SER A 135 8.69 -2.70 0.29
CA SER A 135 7.76 -2.72 1.43
C SER A 135 7.61 -4.10 2.09
N LYS A 136 8.56 -5.01 1.93
CA LYS A 136 8.55 -6.29 2.67
C LYS A 136 9.04 -6.08 4.10
N GLU A 137 8.15 -5.54 4.93
CA GLU A 137 8.27 -5.64 6.40
C GLU A 137 8.16 -7.09 6.93
N SER A 138 8.09 -8.09 6.05
CA SER A 138 8.04 -9.51 6.41
C SER A 138 9.38 -10.25 6.35
N SER A 139 10.50 -9.56 6.09
CA SER A 139 11.83 -10.14 6.27
C SER A 139 12.77 -9.23 7.06
N LEU A 140 12.29 -8.56 8.10
CA LEU A 140 13.19 -8.35 9.23
C LEU A 140 13.60 -9.77 9.66
N ALA A 141 14.88 -10.11 9.52
CA ALA A 141 15.40 -11.37 10.03
C ALA A 141 15.28 -11.33 11.55
N ILE A 142 14.11 -11.70 12.07
CA ILE A 142 13.81 -11.62 13.51
C ILE A 142 14.80 -12.54 14.20
N THR A 143 15.81 -11.94 14.82
CA THR A 143 16.82 -12.72 15.53
C THR A 143 16.21 -13.24 16.83
N LYS A 144 16.76 -14.35 17.34
CA LYS A 144 16.39 -14.83 18.68
C LYS A 144 16.71 -13.80 19.76
N GLU A 145 17.62 -12.86 19.49
CA GLU A 145 17.97 -11.78 20.41
C GLU A 145 16.90 -10.72 20.51
N ASP A 146 16.27 -10.34 19.39
CA ASP A 146 15.18 -9.36 19.39
C ASP A 146 13.98 -9.89 20.15
N VAL A 147 13.65 -11.18 19.98
CA VAL A 147 12.61 -11.84 20.78
C VAL A 147 12.98 -11.83 22.27
N LYS A 148 14.25 -12.01 22.64
CA LYS A 148 14.70 -11.91 24.03
C LYS A 148 14.57 -10.48 24.55
N LYS A 149 14.91 -9.45 23.76
CA LYS A 149 14.75 -8.03 24.14
C LYS A 149 13.27 -7.70 24.37
N CYS A 150 12.38 -8.11 23.46
CA CYS A 150 10.93 -7.93 23.62
C CYS A 150 10.40 -8.63 24.87
N LYS A 151 10.84 -9.86 25.14
CA LYS A 151 10.47 -10.59 26.37
C LYS A 151 11.01 -9.91 27.63
N LYS A 152 12.24 -9.41 27.61
CA LYS A 152 12.82 -8.64 28.74
C LYS A 152 12.01 -7.37 29.01
N LEU A 153 11.64 -6.63 27.96
CA LEU A 153 10.81 -5.44 28.07
C LEU A 153 9.43 -5.79 28.66
N ALA A 154 8.79 -6.86 28.18
CA ALA A 154 7.50 -7.32 28.68
C ALA A 154 7.51 -7.76 30.16
N HIS A 155 8.63 -8.27 30.68
CA HIS A 155 8.75 -8.69 32.08
C HIS A 155 9.27 -7.59 33.02
N SER A 156 9.67 -6.44 32.48
CA SER A 156 10.25 -5.36 33.27
C SER A 156 9.16 -4.65 34.08
N LYS A 157 9.05 -4.99 35.37
CA LYS A 157 8.06 -4.44 36.32
C LYS A 157 8.14 -2.93 36.56
N ASN A 158 9.20 -2.26 36.11
CA ASN A 158 9.33 -0.80 36.21
C ASN A 158 8.49 -0.04 35.17
N VAL A 159 7.81 -0.75 34.27
CA VAL A 159 6.98 -0.17 33.21
C VAL A 159 5.55 -0.69 33.38
N GLU A 160 4.85 -0.30 34.44
CA GLU A 160 3.39 -0.56 34.55
C GLU A 160 2.61 0.11 33.39
N ASP A 161 3.23 1.08 32.71
CA ASP A 161 2.64 1.83 31.62
C ASP A 161 3.32 1.59 30.25
N ILE A 162 3.64 0.33 29.88
CA ILE A 162 4.18 0.03 28.52
C ILE A 162 3.22 0.56 27.46
N PHE A 163 1.93 0.40 27.71
CA PHE A 163 0.88 0.89 26.82
C PHE A 163 0.90 2.42 26.68
N GLU A 164 1.15 3.14 27.77
CA GLU A 164 1.28 4.61 27.72
C GLU A 164 2.55 5.04 27.00
N LEU A 165 3.67 4.37 27.29
CA LEU A 165 4.94 4.59 26.62
C LEU A 165 4.79 4.42 25.11
N LEU A 166 4.20 3.30 24.66
CA LEU A 166 3.93 3.05 23.24
C LEU A 166 3.00 4.10 22.64
N SER A 167 1.94 4.50 23.37
CA SER A 167 1.01 5.52 22.90
C SER A 167 1.69 6.90 22.74
N ARG A 168 2.62 7.24 23.64
CA ARG A 168 3.40 8.47 23.57
C ARG A 168 4.44 8.42 22.45
N SER A 169 5.02 7.24 22.19
CA SER A 169 5.96 7.00 21.10
C SER A 169 5.32 7.00 19.72
N LEU A 170 4.02 6.73 19.59
CA LEU A 170 3.32 6.71 18.30
C LEU A 170 3.40 8.06 17.56
N ALA A 171 3.14 9.14 18.27
CA ALA A 171 3.12 10.49 17.74
C ALA A 171 3.78 11.45 18.73
N PRO A 172 5.12 11.52 18.76
CA PRO A 172 5.84 12.39 19.68
C PRO A 172 5.69 13.86 19.32
N SER A 173 5.38 14.20 18.06
CA SER A 173 5.24 15.59 17.58
C SER A 173 3.96 16.29 18.04
N ILE A 174 2.93 15.52 18.36
CA ILE A 174 1.63 16.06 18.79
C ILE A 174 1.59 16.01 20.31
N HIS A 175 1.43 17.16 20.94
CA HIS A 175 1.24 17.24 22.39
C HIS A 175 -0.21 16.86 22.77
N GLY A 176 -0.38 16.14 23.88
CA GLY A 176 -1.69 15.74 24.38
C GLY A 176 -2.32 14.54 23.66
N HIS A 177 -3.66 14.44 23.76
CA HIS A 177 -4.52 13.43 23.14
C HIS A 177 -4.13 11.97 23.43
N GLU A 178 -3.78 11.66 24.68
CA GLU A 178 -3.32 10.32 25.09
C GLU A 178 -4.36 9.22 24.81
N TYR A 179 -5.64 9.48 25.09
CA TYR A 179 -6.72 8.53 24.81
C TYR A 179 -6.85 8.21 23.32
N ILE A 180 -6.69 9.21 22.45
CA ILE A 180 -6.78 9.03 21.00
C ILE A 180 -5.59 8.22 20.51
N LYS A 181 -4.37 8.51 21.00
CA LYS A 181 -3.17 7.72 20.64
C LYS A 181 -3.26 6.28 21.13
N LYS A 182 -3.77 6.06 22.35
CA LYS A 182 -4.05 4.73 22.90
C LYS A 182 -5.05 3.96 22.02
N ALA A 183 -6.11 4.61 21.55
CA ALA A 183 -7.08 4.01 20.64
C ALA A 183 -6.50 3.70 19.25
N ILE A 184 -5.74 4.62 18.67
CA ILE A 184 -5.05 4.41 17.38
C ILE A 184 -4.05 3.25 17.50
N LEU A 185 -3.34 3.12 18.62
CA LEU A 185 -2.45 1.99 18.87
C LEU A 185 -3.22 0.66 18.88
N CYS A 186 -4.38 0.58 19.55
CA CYS A 186 -5.24 -0.59 19.51
C CYS A 186 -5.74 -0.89 18.09
N MET A 187 -6.08 0.15 17.32
CA MET A 187 -6.50 0.00 15.93
C MET A 187 -5.39 -0.55 15.04
N LEU A 188 -4.15 -0.09 15.23
CA LEU A 188 -2.96 -0.55 14.49
C LEU A 188 -2.59 -2.01 14.80
N LEU A 189 -2.74 -2.43 16.06
CA LEU A 189 -2.56 -3.83 16.44
C LEU A 189 -3.65 -4.73 15.86
N GLY A 190 -4.85 -4.18 15.65
CA GLY A 190 -6.03 -4.92 15.25
C GLY A 190 -6.53 -5.86 16.36
N GLY A 191 -7.69 -6.45 16.15
CA GLY A 191 -8.22 -7.49 17.03
C GLY A 191 -8.16 -8.88 16.41
N VAL A 192 -8.75 -9.84 17.11
CA VAL A 192 -8.80 -11.23 16.68
C VAL A 192 -10.15 -11.52 16.06
N GLU A 193 -10.15 -11.87 14.78
CA GLU A 193 -11.33 -12.38 14.09
C GLU A 193 -11.77 -13.72 14.71
N LYS A 194 -13.06 -13.85 15.02
CA LYS A 194 -13.63 -15.10 15.52
C LYS A 194 -14.54 -15.73 14.48
N VAL A 195 -14.21 -16.96 14.08
CA VAL A 195 -15.08 -17.79 13.24
C VAL A 195 -15.82 -18.75 14.15
N LEU A 196 -17.15 -18.63 14.17
CA LEU A 196 -18.01 -19.53 14.92
C LEU A 196 -18.11 -20.88 14.18
N PRO A 197 -18.41 -21.98 14.90
CA PRO A 197 -18.59 -23.30 14.28
C PRO A 197 -19.75 -23.32 13.25
N ASN A 198 -20.68 -22.36 13.32
CA ASN A 198 -21.79 -22.20 12.39
C ASN A 198 -21.38 -21.54 11.05
N GLY A 199 -20.09 -21.23 10.86
CA GLY A 199 -19.56 -20.57 9.64
C GLY A 199 -19.76 -19.06 9.60
N THR A 200 -20.40 -18.46 10.61
CA THR A 200 -20.50 -17.01 10.76
C THR A 200 -19.18 -16.43 11.27
N ARG A 201 -18.75 -15.31 10.67
CA ARG A 201 -17.54 -14.58 11.03
C ARG A 201 -17.92 -13.32 11.81
N LEU A 202 -17.28 -13.10 12.95
CA LEU A 202 -17.34 -11.85 13.70
C LEU A 202 -16.13 -11.00 13.37
N ARG A 203 -16.38 -9.70 13.12
CA ARG A 203 -15.32 -8.71 12.85
C ARG A 203 -14.42 -8.55 14.07
N GLY A 204 -13.11 -8.47 13.84
CA GLY A 204 -12.09 -8.19 14.87
C GLY A 204 -11.46 -6.81 14.73
N ASP A 205 -11.85 -6.03 13.72
CA ASP A 205 -11.24 -4.74 13.40
C ASP A 205 -11.92 -3.61 14.19
N ILE A 206 -11.16 -2.58 14.57
CA ILE A 206 -11.64 -1.44 15.35
C ILE A 206 -11.75 -0.24 14.43
N ASN A 207 -12.92 0.40 14.39
CA ASN A 207 -13.12 1.61 13.61
C ASN A 207 -13.14 2.86 14.51
N VAL A 208 -12.36 3.87 14.14
CA VAL A 208 -12.18 5.10 14.92
C VAL A 208 -12.60 6.31 14.10
N LEU A 209 -13.43 7.17 14.69
CA LEU A 209 -13.85 8.45 14.11
C LEU A 209 -13.38 9.62 14.99
N LEU A 210 -12.65 10.53 14.36
CA LEU A 210 -12.12 11.76 14.94
C LEU A 210 -12.95 12.97 14.49
N ILE A 211 -13.69 13.58 15.40
CA ILE A 211 -14.49 14.78 15.16
C ILE A 211 -13.85 15.95 15.88
N GLY A 212 -13.99 17.17 15.36
CA GLY A 212 -13.53 18.35 16.08
C GLY A 212 -13.39 19.58 15.21
N ASP A 213 -12.83 20.64 15.77
CA ASP A 213 -12.63 21.89 15.03
C ASP A 213 -11.43 21.77 14.06
N PRO A 214 -11.31 22.66 13.06
CA PRO A 214 -10.07 22.81 12.33
C PRO A 214 -8.94 23.16 13.32
N SER A 215 -7.69 22.84 12.95
CA SER A 215 -6.48 23.12 13.73
C SER A 215 -6.16 22.18 14.90
N VAL A 216 -7.00 21.17 15.21
CA VAL A 216 -6.74 20.21 16.30
C VAL A 216 -5.87 19.01 15.88
N ALA A 217 -4.87 19.23 15.01
CA ALA A 217 -3.90 18.23 14.53
C ALA A 217 -4.46 16.91 13.91
N LYS A 218 -5.77 16.82 13.58
CA LYS A 218 -6.40 15.57 13.11
C LYS A 218 -5.80 15.01 11.83
N SER A 219 -5.63 15.85 10.81
CA SER A 219 -5.02 15.44 9.54
C SER A 219 -3.56 15.03 9.74
N GLN A 220 -2.89 15.56 10.76
CA GLN A 220 -1.53 15.14 11.12
C GLN A 220 -1.53 13.75 11.76
N LEU A 221 -2.50 13.44 12.64
CA LEU A 221 -2.68 12.08 13.18
C LEU A 221 -2.92 11.06 12.07
N LEU A 222 -3.77 11.39 11.09
CA LEU A 222 -4.00 10.53 9.91
C LEU A 222 -2.71 10.25 9.13
N ARG A 223 -1.91 11.30 8.88
CA ARG A 223 -0.61 11.16 8.20
C ARG A 223 0.37 10.30 8.99
N TYR A 224 0.40 10.42 10.32
CA TYR A 224 1.23 9.55 11.15
C TYR A 224 0.86 8.07 11.00
N VAL A 225 -0.43 7.76 11.02
CA VAL A 225 -0.92 6.39 10.81
C VAL A 225 -0.57 5.89 9.40
N LEU A 226 -0.64 6.77 8.39
CA LEU A 226 -0.24 6.46 7.02
C LEU A 226 1.22 6.00 6.93
N CYS A 227 2.13 6.70 7.60
CA CYS A 227 3.55 6.38 7.56
C CYS A 227 3.93 5.22 8.48
N THR A 228 3.14 4.94 9.53
CA THR A 228 3.46 3.92 10.53
C THR A 228 2.95 2.54 10.13
N ALA A 229 1.80 2.45 9.45
CA ALA A 229 1.22 1.17 9.08
C ALA A 229 1.66 0.73 7.66
N PRO A 230 2.12 -0.52 7.48
CA PRO A 230 2.64 -1.02 6.19
C PRO A 230 1.62 -1.06 5.05
N ARG A 231 0.34 -1.07 5.39
CA ARG A 231 -0.77 -1.13 4.45
C ARG A 231 -1.81 -0.06 4.77
N ALA A 232 -1.35 1.17 4.87
CA ALA A 232 -2.20 2.33 5.01
C ALA A 232 -2.47 3.00 3.67
N ILE A 233 -3.75 3.20 3.34
CA ILE A 233 -4.15 3.91 2.12
C ILE A 233 -4.84 5.23 2.51
N PRO A 234 -4.37 6.38 2.01
CA PRO A 234 -5.01 7.66 2.24
C PRO A 234 -6.14 7.84 1.24
N THR A 235 -7.28 8.32 1.73
CA THR A 235 -8.45 8.65 0.91
C THR A 235 -9.05 9.96 1.42
N THR A 236 -9.60 10.76 0.52
CA THR A 236 -10.30 12.01 0.88
C THR A 236 -11.79 11.84 0.61
N GLY A 237 -12.66 12.39 1.47
CA GLY A 237 -14.11 12.26 1.32
C GLY A 237 -14.64 12.83 0.01
N ARG A 238 -13.95 13.81 -0.59
CA ARG A 238 -14.31 14.41 -1.87
C ARG A 238 -13.67 13.72 -3.09
N GLY A 239 -12.47 13.17 -2.93
CA GLY A 239 -11.72 12.51 -4.01
C GLY A 239 -12.07 11.04 -4.20
N SER A 240 -12.77 10.44 -3.23
CA SER A 240 -13.06 9.01 -3.20
C SER A 240 -14.51 8.76 -3.59
N SER A 241 -14.76 8.54 -4.88
CA SER A 241 -16.06 8.01 -5.30
C SER A 241 -16.25 6.58 -4.79
N GLY A 242 -17.49 6.13 -4.62
CA GLY A 242 -17.84 4.80 -4.14
C GLY A 242 -17.30 3.70 -5.04
N VAL A 243 -17.06 4.01 -6.33
CA VAL A 243 -16.39 3.14 -7.31
C VAL A 243 -14.89 3.04 -7.02
N GLY A 244 -14.24 4.15 -6.66
CA GLY A 244 -12.84 4.19 -6.26
C GLY A 244 -12.58 3.58 -4.87
N LEU A 245 -13.57 3.56 -3.99
CA LEU A 245 -13.48 2.90 -2.68
C LEU A 245 -13.65 1.38 -2.77
N THR A 246 -14.57 0.90 -3.61
CA THR A 246 -14.96 -0.52 -3.68
C THR A 246 -14.23 -1.28 -4.79
N ALA A 247 -14.78 -1.29 -5.99
CA ALA A 247 -14.09 -1.75 -7.20
C ALA A 247 -14.78 -1.20 -8.45
N ALA A 248 -14.00 -0.96 -9.49
CA ALA A 248 -14.46 -0.53 -10.80
C ALA A 248 -14.43 -1.70 -11.78
N VAL A 249 -15.37 -1.74 -12.72
CA VAL A 249 -15.24 -2.62 -13.89
C VAL A 249 -14.67 -1.79 -15.03
N THR A 250 -13.46 -2.13 -15.47
CA THR A 250 -12.79 -1.49 -16.60
C THR A 250 -12.72 -2.45 -17.79
N THR A 251 -12.60 -1.93 -19.00
CA THR A 251 -12.39 -2.73 -20.21
C THR A 251 -10.96 -2.55 -20.65
N ASP A 252 -10.24 -3.65 -20.79
CA ASP A 252 -8.87 -3.60 -21.32
C ASP A 252 -8.88 -3.22 -22.81
N GLN A 253 -8.04 -2.25 -23.18
CA GLN A 253 -8.04 -1.68 -24.54
C GLN A 253 -7.42 -2.65 -25.57
N GLU A 254 -6.51 -3.53 -25.16
CA GLU A 254 -5.87 -4.49 -26.07
C GLU A 254 -6.71 -5.75 -26.32
N THR A 255 -7.51 -6.17 -25.33
CA THR A 255 -8.26 -7.44 -25.41
C THR A 255 -9.76 -7.29 -25.51
N GLY A 256 -10.32 -6.14 -25.12
CA GLY A 256 -11.77 -5.96 -24.99
C GLY A 256 -12.39 -6.74 -23.83
N GLU A 257 -11.59 -7.45 -23.01
CA GLU A 257 -12.08 -8.17 -21.85
C GLU A 257 -12.42 -7.20 -20.71
N ARG A 258 -13.55 -7.46 -20.04
CA ARG A 258 -13.96 -6.73 -18.83
C ARG A 258 -13.13 -7.23 -17.65
N ARG A 259 -12.46 -6.31 -16.98
CA ARG A 259 -11.64 -6.54 -15.79
C ARG A 259 -12.23 -5.79 -14.60
N LEU A 260 -11.93 -6.30 -13.42
CA LEU A 260 -12.34 -5.68 -12.18
C LEU A 260 -11.10 -5.08 -11.50
N GLU A 261 -11.09 -3.76 -11.40
CA GLU A 261 -10.05 -3.00 -10.70
C GLU A 261 -10.45 -2.83 -9.24
N ALA A 262 -9.60 -3.31 -8.34
CA ALA A 262 -9.80 -3.18 -6.90
C ALA A 262 -9.73 -1.71 -6.49
N GLY A 263 -10.71 -1.26 -5.70
CA GLY A 263 -10.71 0.06 -5.09
C GLY A 263 -9.82 0.13 -3.85
N ALA A 264 -9.71 1.33 -3.28
CA ALA A 264 -8.84 1.65 -2.16
C ALA A 264 -9.06 0.74 -0.94
N MET A 265 -10.31 0.40 -0.60
CA MET A 265 -10.60 -0.45 0.57
C MET A 265 -10.21 -1.91 0.36
N VAL A 266 -10.31 -2.41 -0.88
CA VAL A 266 -9.90 -3.78 -1.22
C VAL A 266 -8.38 -3.92 -1.22
N LEU A 267 -7.67 -2.89 -1.70
CA LEU A 267 -6.22 -2.82 -1.63
C LEU A 267 -5.71 -2.80 -0.17
N ALA A 268 -6.49 -2.19 0.73
CA ALA A 268 -6.21 -2.13 2.16
C ALA A 268 -6.66 -3.37 2.97
N ASP A 269 -6.87 -4.55 2.36
CA ASP A 269 -7.23 -5.77 3.12
C ASP A 269 -6.18 -6.10 4.20
N ARG A 270 -6.61 -6.25 5.45
CA ARG A 270 -5.82 -6.36 6.69
C ARG A 270 -4.90 -5.17 6.99
N GLY A 271 -5.26 -4.01 6.46
CA GLY A 271 -4.58 -2.74 6.70
C GLY A 271 -5.51 -1.70 7.34
N VAL A 272 -5.10 -0.44 7.21
CA VAL A 272 -5.86 0.71 7.72
C VAL A 272 -6.21 1.63 6.55
N VAL A 273 -7.47 2.04 6.47
CA VAL A 273 -7.91 3.07 5.53
C VAL A 273 -8.04 4.37 6.29
N CYS A 274 -7.28 5.39 5.88
CA CYS A 274 -7.35 6.72 6.44
C CYS A 274 -8.24 7.60 5.56
N ILE A 275 -9.35 8.10 6.09
CA ILE A 275 -10.29 8.98 5.39
C ILE A 275 -10.23 10.38 6.01
N ASP A 276 -9.78 11.38 5.26
CA ASP A 276 -9.90 12.78 5.66
C ASP A 276 -11.16 13.41 5.05
N GLU A 277 -11.71 14.43 5.71
CA GLU A 277 -12.95 15.13 5.32
C GLU A 277 -14.15 14.19 5.10
N PHE A 278 -14.36 13.25 6.03
CA PHE A 278 -15.45 12.27 5.95
C PHE A 278 -16.85 12.91 5.84
N ASP A 279 -17.02 14.13 6.38
CA ASP A 279 -18.27 14.90 6.30
C ASP A 279 -18.60 15.34 4.86
N LYS A 280 -17.60 15.51 3.99
CA LYS A 280 -17.78 15.97 2.59
C LYS A 280 -18.11 14.85 1.60
N MET A 281 -18.21 13.62 2.09
CA MET A 281 -18.53 12.47 1.26
C MET A 281 -19.99 12.48 0.79
N SER A 282 -20.23 12.03 -0.44
CA SER A 282 -21.58 11.92 -1.00
C SER A 282 -22.37 10.77 -0.35
N ASP A 283 -23.69 10.87 -0.35
CA ASP A 283 -24.56 9.83 0.25
C ASP A 283 -24.45 8.48 -0.48
N MET A 284 -24.15 8.47 -1.78
CA MET A 284 -23.89 7.24 -2.53
C MET A 284 -22.66 6.51 -2.00
N ASP A 285 -21.59 7.24 -1.69
CA ASP A 285 -20.34 6.64 -1.23
C ASP A 285 -20.47 6.14 0.21
N ARG A 286 -21.26 6.83 1.04
CA ARG A 286 -21.61 6.39 2.40
C ARG A 286 -22.30 5.03 2.39
N THR A 287 -23.24 4.78 1.48
CA THR A 287 -23.90 3.47 1.35
C THR A 287 -22.94 2.34 0.97
N ALA A 288 -21.94 2.62 0.12
CA ALA A 288 -20.92 1.65 -0.22
C ALA A 288 -20.03 1.30 1.00
N ILE A 289 -19.61 2.31 1.77
CA ILE A 289 -18.82 2.09 3.00
C ILE A 289 -19.62 1.29 4.04
N HIS A 290 -20.93 1.55 4.16
CA HIS A 290 -21.79 0.79 5.06
C HIS A 290 -21.77 -0.71 4.82
N GLU A 291 -21.81 -1.14 3.55
CA GLU A 291 -21.73 -2.55 3.18
C GLU A 291 -20.39 -3.14 3.63
N VAL A 292 -19.29 -2.45 3.34
CA VAL A 292 -17.93 -2.92 3.63
C VAL A 292 -17.64 -2.98 5.12
N MET A 293 -18.00 -1.95 5.89
CA MET A 293 -17.79 -1.90 7.34
C MET A 293 -18.64 -2.92 8.10
N GLU A 294 -19.80 -3.30 7.56
CA GLU A 294 -20.67 -4.29 8.19
C GLU A 294 -20.26 -5.72 7.87
N GLN A 295 -20.04 -6.02 6.59
CA GLN A 295 -19.81 -7.39 6.15
C GLN A 295 -18.31 -7.74 6.08
N GLY A 296 -17.43 -6.75 6.07
CA GLY A 296 -15.99 -6.91 5.81
C GLY A 296 -15.71 -7.45 4.39
N ARG A 297 -16.70 -7.30 3.49
CA ARG A 297 -16.71 -7.79 2.11
C ARG A 297 -17.46 -6.81 1.24
N VAL A 298 -17.03 -6.71 0.00
CA VAL A 298 -17.68 -5.93 -1.05
C VAL A 298 -18.34 -6.94 -1.99
N THR A 299 -19.63 -6.78 -2.27
CA THR A 299 -20.30 -7.53 -3.33
C THR A 299 -20.55 -6.64 -4.55
N ILE A 300 -20.07 -7.07 -5.71
CA ILE A 300 -20.22 -6.31 -6.96
C ILE A 300 -20.98 -7.15 -7.96
N ALA A 301 -22.13 -6.63 -8.38
CA ALA A 301 -22.95 -7.14 -9.46
C ALA A 301 -23.06 -6.06 -10.54
N LYS A 302 -22.03 -5.92 -11.39
CA LYS A 302 -22.01 -4.91 -12.46
C LYS A 302 -21.51 -5.54 -13.77
N ALA A 303 -22.09 -5.10 -14.88
CA ALA A 303 -21.67 -5.48 -16.24
C ALA A 303 -21.53 -7.01 -16.47
N GLY A 304 -22.38 -7.82 -15.84
CA GLY A 304 -22.38 -9.28 -15.97
C GLY A 304 -21.33 -10.01 -15.12
N ILE A 305 -20.57 -9.28 -14.29
CA ILE A 305 -19.63 -9.86 -13.32
C ILE A 305 -20.30 -9.83 -11.96
N HIS A 306 -20.47 -11.02 -11.38
CA HIS A 306 -20.88 -11.22 -9.99
C HIS A 306 -19.67 -11.70 -9.20
N ALA A 307 -19.03 -10.78 -8.48
CA ALA A 307 -17.84 -11.08 -7.68
C ALA A 307 -18.02 -10.56 -6.25
N SER A 308 -17.52 -11.33 -5.29
CA SER A 308 -17.38 -10.87 -3.90
C SER A 308 -15.89 -10.76 -3.58
N LEU A 309 -15.48 -9.58 -3.14
CA LEU A 309 -14.12 -9.28 -2.73
C LEU A 309 -14.06 -9.13 -1.21
N ASN A 310 -12.99 -9.62 -0.61
CA ASN A 310 -12.73 -9.39 0.81
C ASN A 310 -12.08 -8.02 0.99
N ALA A 311 -12.60 -7.22 1.93
CA ALA A 311 -12.10 -5.89 2.25
C ALA A 311 -12.13 -5.72 3.78
N ARG A 312 -11.30 -6.49 4.47
CA ARG A 312 -11.21 -6.50 5.93
C ARG A 312 -10.27 -5.39 6.34
N CYS A 313 -10.79 -4.20 6.57
CA CYS A 313 -9.95 -3.05 6.84
C CYS A 313 -10.48 -2.32 8.07
N SER A 314 -9.56 -1.78 8.86
CA SER A 314 -9.88 -0.82 9.91
C SER A 314 -10.01 0.56 9.29
N VAL A 315 -11.08 1.28 9.61
CA VAL A 315 -11.31 2.64 9.11
C VAL A 315 -10.94 3.65 10.18
N LEU A 316 -10.02 4.55 9.84
CA LEU A 316 -9.72 5.76 10.60
C LEU A 316 -10.25 6.96 9.82
N ALA A 317 -11.28 7.61 10.35
CA ALA A 317 -11.91 8.75 9.70
C ALA A 317 -11.72 10.03 10.50
N ALA A 318 -11.47 11.15 9.82
CA ALA A 318 -11.57 12.49 10.39
C ALA A 318 -12.75 13.24 9.78
N ALA A 319 -13.51 13.92 10.63
CA ALA A 319 -14.66 14.72 10.24
C ALA A 319 -14.61 16.09 10.91
N ASN A 320 -15.15 17.10 10.22
CA ASN A 320 -15.36 18.43 10.76
C ASN A 320 -16.86 18.64 11.06
N PRO A 321 -17.22 19.38 12.12
CA PRO A 321 -18.61 19.71 12.42
C PRO A 321 -19.19 20.57 11.30
N VAL A 322 -20.51 20.50 11.11
CA VAL A 322 -21.19 21.12 9.96
C VAL A 322 -20.97 22.64 9.90
N TYR A 323 -20.89 23.30 11.06
CA TYR A 323 -20.68 24.74 11.19
C TYR A 323 -19.20 25.14 11.33
N GLY A 324 -18.27 24.21 11.15
CA GLY A 324 -16.83 24.44 11.30
C GLY A 324 -16.35 24.59 12.75
N ARG A 325 -17.24 24.91 13.69
CA ARG A 325 -17.01 24.84 15.14
C ARG A 325 -18.03 23.93 15.81
N TYR A 326 -17.58 23.19 16.81
CA TYR A 326 -18.44 22.33 17.59
C TYR A 326 -19.19 23.14 18.66
N ASP A 327 -20.52 23.15 18.58
CA ASP A 327 -21.36 23.82 19.55
C ASP A 327 -21.72 22.88 20.71
N GLN A 328 -21.17 23.14 21.90
CA GLN A 328 -21.40 22.29 23.08
C GLN A 328 -22.84 22.30 23.58
N TYR A 329 -23.64 23.31 23.20
CA TYR A 329 -25.04 23.41 23.62
C TYR A 329 -25.99 22.59 22.76
N LYS A 330 -25.53 22.11 21.60
CA LYS A 330 -26.30 21.21 20.73
C LYS A 330 -25.93 19.76 20.97
N THR A 331 -26.85 18.88 20.59
CA THR A 331 -26.58 17.45 20.67
C THR A 331 -25.44 17.06 19.71
N PRO A 332 -24.59 16.09 20.07
CA PRO A 332 -23.51 15.62 19.19
C PRO A 332 -24.01 15.18 17.81
N MET A 333 -25.20 14.57 17.75
CA MET A 333 -25.83 14.11 16.51
C MET A 333 -26.08 15.26 15.52
N GLU A 334 -26.63 16.38 16.00
CA GLU A 334 -26.91 17.56 15.17
C GLU A 334 -25.64 18.29 14.74
N ASN A 335 -24.59 18.26 15.57
CA ASN A 335 -23.31 18.89 15.25
C ASN A 335 -22.51 18.16 14.18
N ILE A 336 -22.69 16.85 14.06
CA ILE A 336 -21.96 15.99 13.13
C ILE A 336 -22.70 15.90 11.78
N GLY A 337 -24.03 15.87 11.78
CA GLY A 337 -24.83 15.78 10.56
C GLY A 337 -24.71 14.42 9.85
N LEU A 338 -24.38 13.36 10.58
CA LEU A 338 -24.32 11.97 10.07
C LEU A 338 -25.55 11.16 10.52
N GLN A 339 -25.90 10.14 9.74
CA GLN A 339 -26.96 9.19 10.10
C GLN A 339 -26.54 8.31 11.28
N ASP A 340 -27.48 8.00 12.16
CA ASP A 340 -27.27 7.15 13.35
C ASP A 340 -26.79 5.72 13.01
N SER A 341 -27.18 5.26 11.81
CA SER A 341 -26.72 4.00 11.22
C SER A 341 -25.21 3.96 10.97
N LEU A 342 -24.56 5.09 10.68
CA LEU A 342 -23.09 5.17 10.52
C LEU A 342 -22.40 5.22 11.87
N LEU A 343 -22.93 6.05 12.78
CA LEU A 343 -22.36 6.24 14.11
C LEU A 343 -22.27 4.92 14.87
N SER A 344 -23.29 4.08 14.76
CA SER A 344 -23.31 2.73 15.37
C SER A 344 -22.26 1.75 14.79
N ARG A 345 -21.63 2.06 13.65
CA ARG A 345 -20.59 1.21 13.03
C ARG A 345 -19.18 1.54 13.50
N PHE A 346 -18.97 2.78 13.94
CA PHE A 346 -17.72 3.22 14.56
C PHE A 346 -17.74 2.79 16.03
N ASP A 347 -16.69 2.08 16.46
CA ASP A 347 -16.62 1.60 17.84
C ASP A 347 -16.14 2.71 18.79
N LEU A 348 -15.27 3.60 18.29
CA LEU A 348 -14.72 4.73 19.04
C LEU A 348 -14.98 6.06 18.34
N LEU A 349 -15.64 6.95 19.07
CA LEU A 349 -15.96 8.32 18.66
C LEU A 349 -15.23 9.29 19.57
N PHE A 350 -14.28 10.04 19.02
CA PHE A 350 -13.56 11.07 19.76
C PHE A 350 -13.99 12.45 19.28
N VAL A 351 -14.46 13.26 20.22
CA VAL A 351 -14.72 14.69 19.99
C VAL A 351 -13.54 15.48 20.54
N MET A 352 -12.80 16.12 19.63
CA MET A 352 -11.70 17.02 19.92
C MET A 352 -12.22 18.45 19.86
N LEU A 353 -12.31 19.08 21.01
CA LEU A 353 -12.71 20.49 21.12
C LEU A 353 -11.45 21.34 21.23
N ASP A 354 -11.42 22.44 20.50
CA ASP A 354 -10.42 23.47 20.71
C ASP A 354 -10.85 24.35 21.89
N VAL A 355 -10.33 24.04 23.09
CA VAL A 355 -10.57 24.85 24.28
C VAL A 355 -9.43 25.85 24.41
N VAL A 356 -9.79 27.13 24.35
CA VAL A 356 -8.84 28.25 24.48
C VAL A 356 -8.37 28.33 25.93
N ASP A 357 -7.27 27.64 26.24
CA ASP A 357 -6.61 27.70 27.53
C ASP A 357 -5.16 28.19 27.37
N GLY A 358 -4.82 29.26 28.10
CA GLY A 358 -3.51 29.90 27.98
C GLY A 358 -2.35 29.06 28.50
N GLU A 359 -2.60 28.14 29.44
CA GLU A 359 -1.57 27.20 29.90
C GLU A 359 -1.32 26.10 28.88
N TYR A 360 -2.39 25.49 28.36
CA TYR A 360 -2.32 24.45 27.33
C TYR A 360 -1.66 24.95 26.04
N ASP A 361 -2.04 26.13 25.55
CA ASP A 361 -1.45 26.74 24.36
C ASP A 361 0.03 27.04 24.53
N ARG A 362 0.45 27.42 25.75
CA ARG A 362 1.87 27.62 26.07
C ARG A 362 2.64 26.30 26.04
N MET A 363 2.06 25.21 26.55
CA MET A 363 2.66 23.88 26.48
C MET A 363 2.79 23.39 25.03
N ILE A 364 1.75 23.58 24.22
CA ILE A 364 1.79 23.25 22.78
C ILE A 364 2.87 24.07 22.07
N SER A 365 2.91 25.38 22.32
CA SER A 365 3.89 26.28 21.71
C SER A 365 5.33 25.88 22.05
N ASP A 366 5.61 25.59 23.33
CA ASP A 366 6.93 25.11 23.75
C ASP A 366 7.29 23.78 23.08
N HIS A 367 6.33 22.87 22.98
CA HIS A 367 6.49 21.58 22.32
C HIS A 367 6.80 21.74 20.82
N VAL A 368 6.08 22.61 20.11
CA VAL A 368 6.30 22.89 18.68
C VAL A 368 7.67 23.54 18.46
N VAL A 369 8.06 24.51 19.30
CA VAL A 369 9.38 25.14 19.22
C VAL A 369 10.49 24.12 19.51
N ARG A 370 10.30 23.23 20.48
CA ARG A 370 11.23 22.14 20.81
C ARG A 370 11.45 21.22 19.60
N MET A 371 10.37 20.86 18.90
CA MET A 371 10.43 20.05 17.68
C MET A 371 11.12 20.78 16.53
N HIS A 372 10.83 22.07 16.32
CA HIS A 372 11.52 22.87 15.29
C HIS A 372 13.01 23.03 15.58
N ARG A 373 13.41 23.12 16.85
CA ARG A 373 14.83 23.18 17.25
C ARG A 373 15.57 21.86 17.07
N TYR A 374 14.85 20.74 17.09
CA TYR A 374 15.41 19.40 16.89
C TYR A 374 15.70 19.11 15.40
N ARG A 375 14.93 19.71 14.49
CA ARG A 375 15.16 19.58 13.04
C ARG A 375 16.49 20.23 12.63
N LYS A 376 17.26 19.54 11.78
CA LYS A 376 18.50 20.09 11.21
C LYS A 376 18.15 21.23 10.24
N PRO A 377 18.97 22.29 10.15
CA PRO A 377 18.74 23.35 9.16
C PRO A 377 18.84 22.76 7.74
N GLY A 378 17.75 22.75 6.98
CA GLY A 378 17.70 22.27 5.59
C GLY A 378 16.59 21.26 5.24
N GLU A 379 15.85 20.75 6.23
CA GLU A 379 14.70 19.85 6.01
C GLU A 379 13.42 20.65 5.67
N GLN A 380 12.56 20.16 4.76
CA GLN A 380 11.32 20.87 4.39
C GLN A 380 10.32 20.92 5.55
N ASP A 381 9.78 22.10 5.83
CA ASP A 381 8.78 22.30 6.87
C ASP A 381 7.47 21.59 6.54
N GLY A 382 7.09 20.60 7.37
CA GLY A 382 5.75 20.00 7.38
C GLY A 382 5.71 18.49 7.18
N GLU A 383 6.83 17.85 6.81
CA GLU A 383 6.89 16.39 6.72
C GLU A 383 6.94 15.75 8.12
N THR A 384 6.17 14.67 8.30
CA THR A 384 6.34 13.75 9.42
C THR A 384 7.71 13.10 9.30
N LEU A 385 8.51 13.08 10.37
CA LEU A 385 9.73 12.26 10.40
C LEU A 385 9.33 10.82 10.02
N PRO A 386 9.80 10.28 8.90
CA PRO A 386 9.58 8.87 8.61
C PRO A 386 10.29 8.08 9.71
N MET A 387 9.51 7.36 10.52
CA MET A 387 10.07 6.37 11.42
C MET A 387 10.61 5.25 10.53
N GLY A 388 11.92 5.23 10.35
CA GLY A 388 12.58 4.43 9.31
C GLY A 388 13.03 5.31 8.15
N SER A 389 14.09 6.09 8.36
CA SER A 389 14.95 6.47 7.25
C SER A 389 15.62 5.20 6.74
N SER A 390 14.93 4.40 5.92
CA SER A 390 15.62 3.58 4.94
C SER A 390 16.35 4.57 4.05
N VAL A 391 17.62 4.80 4.36
CA VAL A 391 18.56 5.39 3.42
C VAL A 391 18.50 4.44 2.22
N ASP A 392 17.67 4.76 1.23
CA ASP A 392 17.57 4.05 -0.05
C ASP A 392 18.93 4.25 -0.74
N MET A 393 19.92 3.46 -0.34
CA MET A 393 21.13 3.32 -1.11
C MET A 393 20.72 2.67 -2.43
N LEU A 394 20.80 3.45 -3.52
CA LEU A 394 20.65 3.01 -4.91
C LEU A 394 21.75 2.03 -5.35
N SER A 395 22.33 1.27 -4.42
CA SER A 395 23.32 0.23 -4.66
C SER A 395 22.66 -1.12 -4.86
N THR A 396 23.20 -1.93 -5.76
CA THR A 396 22.81 -3.34 -5.99
C THR A 396 23.21 -4.30 -4.85
N TYR A 397 23.77 -3.79 -3.76
CA TYR A 397 24.16 -4.57 -2.59
C TYR A 397 23.01 -4.58 -1.57
N ASN A 398 22.49 -5.77 -1.27
CA ASN A 398 21.62 -6.00 -0.11
C ASN A 398 22.46 -5.83 1.17
N PRO A 399 22.16 -4.84 2.03
CA PRO A 399 22.82 -4.71 3.32
C PRO A 399 22.51 -5.88 4.27
N ASP A 400 21.47 -6.68 4.01
CA ASP A 400 21.15 -7.88 4.80
C ASP A 400 22.23 -8.97 4.75
N THR A 401 23.18 -8.88 3.81
CA THR A 401 24.27 -9.86 3.64
C THR A 401 25.66 -9.31 3.98
N ALA A 402 25.80 -8.01 4.24
CA ALA A 402 27.08 -7.41 4.59
C ALA A 402 27.19 -7.25 6.10
N GLU A 403 27.73 -8.31 6.71
CA GLU A 403 28.49 -8.32 7.96
C GLU A 403 27.77 -7.76 9.20
N GLU A 404 27.55 -8.67 10.15
CA GLU A 404 27.36 -8.44 11.59
C GLU A 404 28.59 -7.71 12.18
N ASP A 405 28.94 -6.53 11.65
CA ASP A 405 29.82 -5.62 12.34
C ASP A 405 29.01 -5.02 13.48
N ASP A 406 29.32 -5.55 14.66
CA ASP A 406 28.85 -5.31 16.02
C ASP A 406 29.03 -3.85 16.49
N VAL A 407 28.73 -2.88 15.61
CA VAL A 407 28.48 -1.51 16.03
C VAL A 407 27.08 -1.51 16.59
N ASN A 408 27.00 -1.68 17.91
CA ASN A 408 25.87 -1.31 18.74
C ASN A 408 25.45 0.14 18.41
N THR A 409 24.69 0.31 17.35
CA THR A 409 23.94 1.53 17.12
C THR A 409 22.92 1.55 18.25
N PRO A 410 22.99 2.53 19.17
CA PRO A 410 22.01 2.59 20.23
C PRO A 410 20.64 2.75 19.56
N ILE A 411 19.81 1.72 19.69
CA ILE A 411 18.40 1.66 19.23
C ILE A 411 17.53 2.73 19.95
N TYR A 412 18.12 3.48 20.86
CA TYR A 412 17.52 4.65 21.48
C TYR A 412 17.95 5.92 20.76
N GLU A 413 16.95 6.75 20.44
CA GLU A 413 17.13 8.16 20.14
C GLU A 413 18.19 8.73 21.08
N LYS A 414 19.26 9.30 20.51
CA LYS A 414 20.38 9.83 21.30
C LYS A 414 19.77 10.84 22.28
N TYR A 415 19.80 10.52 23.58
CA TYR A 415 19.16 11.34 24.62
C TYR A 415 19.61 12.78 24.48
N ASP A 416 18.74 13.61 23.90
CA ASP A 416 18.98 15.04 23.82
C ASP A 416 18.39 15.69 25.05
N SER A 417 19.26 16.30 25.85
CA SER A 417 18.88 17.09 27.03
C SER A 417 17.83 18.17 26.70
N LEU A 418 17.80 18.62 25.45
CA LEU A 418 16.84 19.59 24.95
C LEU A 418 15.51 18.98 24.52
N LEU A 419 15.39 17.67 24.23
CA LEU A 419 14.15 16.97 23.83
C LEU A 419 13.52 16.14 24.96
N HIS A 420 14.35 15.56 25.84
CA HIS A 420 13.92 14.72 26.96
C HIS A 420 14.11 15.36 28.34
N GLY A 421 14.79 16.51 28.41
CA GLY A 421 14.90 17.26 29.65
C GLY A 421 13.52 17.61 30.21
N SER A 422 13.34 17.36 31.50
CA SER A 422 12.23 17.90 32.29
C SER A 422 12.17 19.41 32.06
N SER A 423 10.97 19.91 31.73
CA SER A 423 10.62 21.33 31.72
C SER A 423 11.45 22.03 32.78
N ARG A 424 12.27 23.00 32.34
CA ARG A 424 13.13 23.81 33.22
C ARG A 424 12.32 24.18 34.45
N ALA A 425 12.63 23.58 35.60
CA ALA A 425 12.15 24.08 36.88
C ALA A 425 12.59 25.55 36.93
N LYS A 426 11.61 26.46 36.90
CA LYS A 426 11.85 27.89 37.03
C LYS A 426 12.56 28.10 38.38
N SER A 427 13.85 28.38 38.33
CA SER A 427 14.55 29.15 39.36
C SER A 427 14.24 30.63 39.18
#